data_AF-A0A955FX70-F1
#
_entry.id   AF-A0A955FX70-F1
#
_cell.length_a   1.000
_cell.length_b   1.000
_cell.length_c   1.000
_cell.angle_alpha   90.00
_cell.angle_beta   90.00
_cell.angle_gamma   90.00
#
_symmetry.space_group_name_H-M   'P 1'
#
loop_
_entity.id
_entity.type
_entity.pdbx_description
1 polymer ?
#
loop_
_entity_poly.entity_id
_entity_poly.type
_entity_poly.pdbx_seq_one_letter_code
_entity_poly.pdbx_strand_id
1 'polypeptide(L)'
;MKAIMLYRPDSESARAVLQYAQEFKRRTGKDVELIDVDSKEGLRLLDLYDIMQHPTILAVASDGQLLNTWRGEPLPLIDDVNGYLVEQ
;
A
#
# COMPACT_ATOMS: atom_id res chain seq x y z
N MET A 1 11.15 -7.76 1.19
CA MET A 1 9.99 -7.02 1.77
C MET A 1 9.35 -6.17 0.69
N LYS A 2 8.03 -5.99 0.70
CA LYS A 2 7.32 -5.15 -0.28
C LYS A 2 6.21 -4.32 0.34
N ALA A 3 5.90 -3.19 -0.29
CA ALA A 3 4.76 -2.34 0.04
C ALA A 3 3.66 -2.52 -1.00
N ILE A 4 2.45 -2.81 -0.55
CA ILE A 4 1.25 -2.94 -1.39
C ILE A 4 0.28 -1.85 -0.98
N MET A 5 -0.35 -1.16 -1.92
CA MET A 5 -1.39 -0.18 -1.66
C MET A 5 -2.68 -0.57 -2.37
N LEU A 6 -3.68 -0.93 -1.57
CA LEU A 6 -5.02 -1.25 -2.00
C LEU A 6 -5.83 0.04 -2.09
N TYR A 7 -6.40 0.31 -3.27
CA TYR A 7 -7.20 1.50 -3.52
C TYR A 7 -8.28 1.25 -4.57
N ARG A 8 -9.28 2.13 -4.65
CA ARG A 8 -10.27 2.14 -5.73
C ARG A 8 -9.89 3.20 -6.77
N PRO A 9 -9.62 2.84 -8.04
CA PRO A 9 -9.20 3.79 -9.07
C PRO A 9 -10.21 4.91 -9.35
N ASP A 10 -11.50 4.60 -9.31
CA ASP A 10 -12.59 5.56 -9.55
C ASP A 10 -13.14 6.17 -8.25
N SER A 11 -12.25 6.55 -7.32
CA SER A 11 -12.62 7.15 -6.03
C SER A 11 -11.98 8.52 -5.81
N GLU A 12 -12.52 9.29 -4.86
CA GLU A 12 -12.00 10.62 -4.51
C GLU A 12 -10.52 10.57 -4.06
N SER A 13 -10.14 9.51 -3.35
CA SER A 13 -8.77 9.30 -2.84
C SER A 13 -7.79 8.82 -3.92
N ALA A 14 -8.24 8.42 -5.11
CA ALA A 14 -7.39 7.82 -6.15
C ALA A 14 -6.23 8.74 -6.57
N ARG A 15 -6.50 10.05 -6.67
CA ARG A 15 -5.47 11.04 -6.99
C ARG A 15 -4.37 11.09 -5.92
N ALA A 16 -4.75 11.06 -4.64
CA ALA A 16 -3.80 11.07 -3.54
C ALA A 16 -2.94 9.79 -3.54
N VAL A 17 -3.54 8.63 -3.82
CA VAL A 17 -2.83 7.35 -3.96
C VAL A 17 -1.78 7.40 -5.06
N LEU A 18 -2.15 7.84 -6.28
CA LEU A 18 -1.23 7.89 -7.41
C LEU A 18 -0.08 8.87 -7.16
N GLN A 19 -0.38 10.03 -6.57
CA GLN A 19 0.65 11.00 -6.17
C GLN A 19 1.59 10.43 -5.12
N TYR A 20 1.06 9.72 -4.12
CA TYR A 20 1.86 9.07 -3.10
C TYR A 20 2.82 8.05 -3.70
N ALA A 21 2.34 7.14 -4.56
CA ALA A 21 3.18 6.13 -5.20
C ALA A 21 4.26 6.75 -6.10
N GLN A 22 3.91 7.79 -6.86
CA GLN A 22 4.87 8.51 -7.69
C GLN A 22 5.96 9.18 -6.84
N GLU A 23 5.57 9.85 -5.76
CA GLU A 23 6.50 10.52 -4.86
C GLU A 23 7.36 9.53 -4.09
N PHE A 24 6.78 8.40 -3.66
CA PHE A 24 7.50 7.31 -3.02
C PHE A 24 8.63 6.79 -3.91
N LYS A 25 8.33 6.50 -5.19
CA LYS A 25 9.33 6.10 -6.17
C LYS A 25 10.39 7.16 -6.38
N ARG A 26 9.98 8.42 -6.50
CA ARG A 26 10.90 9.55 -6.71
C ARG A 26 11.89 9.72 -5.55
N ARG A 27 11.45 9.52 -4.31
CA ARG A 27 12.29 9.72 -3.11
C ARG A 27 13.14 8.50 -2.75
N THR A 28 12.59 7.31 -2.92
CA THR A 28 13.20 6.07 -2.39
C THR A 28 13.83 5.20 -3.47
N GLY A 29 13.49 5.42 -4.74
CA GLY A 29 13.84 4.54 -5.85
C GLY A 29 13.07 3.21 -5.87
N LYS A 30 12.15 2.98 -4.92
CA LYS A 30 11.37 1.75 -4.79
C LYS A 30 9.91 1.98 -5.18
N ASP A 31 9.23 0.92 -5.60
CA ASP A 31 7.81 0.98 -5.97
C ASP A 31 6.91 0.58 -4.80
N VAL A 32 5.72 1.19 -4.74
CA VAL A 32 4.57 0.68 -4.01
C VAL A 32 3.66 0.01 -5.02
N GLU A 33 3.36 -1.26 -4.80
CA GLU A 33 2.49 -2.06 -5.68
C GLU A 33 1.05 -1.59 -5.54
N LEU A 34 0.50 -0.96 -6.58
CA LEU A 34 -0.87 -0.46 -6.59
C LEU A 34 -1.83 -1.57 -7.03
N ILE A 35 -2.79 -1.90 -6.17
CA ILE A 35 -3.79 -2.95 -6.42
C ILE A 35 -5.19 -2.36 -6.30
N ASP A 36 -6.00 -2.56 -7.34
CA ASP A 36 -7.42 -2.24 -7.32
C ASP A 36 -8.17 -3.19 -6.37
N VAL A 37 -8.87 -2.62 -5.39
CA VAL A 37 -9.70 -3.35 -4.42
C VAL A 37 -10.78 -4.20 -5.07
N ASP A 38 -11.28 -3.79 -6.25
CA ASP A 38 -12.34 -4.48 -6.96
C ASP A 38 -11.78 -5.57 -7.92
N SER A 39 -10.45 -5.69 -8.04
CA SER A 39 -9.79 -6.78 -8.76
C SER A 39 -9.80 -8.11 -7.99
N LYS A 40 -9.62 -9.23 -8.71
CA LYS A 40 -9.55 -10.57 -8.08
C LYS A 40 -8.45 -10.66 -7.02
N GLU A 41 -7.32 -10.01 -7.25
CA GLU A 41 -6.21 -9.98 -6.29
C GLU A 41 -6.54 -9.07 -5.10
N GLY A 42 -7.11 -7.89 -5.36
CA GLY A 42 -7.57 -6.97 -4.33
C GLY A 42 -8.56 -7.63 -3.37
N LEU A 43 -9.63 -8.23 -3.89
CA LEU A 43 -10.64 -8.95 -3.09
C LEU A 43 -10.02 -10.04 -2.21
N ARG A 44 -9.02 -10.78 -2.72
CA ARG A 44 -8.30 -11.79 -1.93
C ARG A 44 -7.49 -11.16 -0.80
N LEU A 45 -6.78 -10.06 -1.07
CA LEU A 45 -5.97 -9.38 -0.07
C LEU A 45 -6.81 -8.69 1.01
N LEU A 46 -7.98 -8.15 0.63
CA LEU A 46 -8.94 -7.58 1.57
C LEU A 46 -9.42 -8.64 2.58
N ASP A 47 -9.78 -9.83 2.10
CA ASP A 47 -10.21 -10.95 2.94
C ASP A 47 -9.05 -11.48 3.80
N LEU A 48 -7.88 -11.71 3.19
CA LEU A 48 -6.70 -12.26 3.87
C LEU A 48 -6.22 -11.39 5.04
N TYR A 49 -6.28 -10.07 4.89
CA TYR A 49 -5.75 -9.12 5.86
C TYR A 49 -6.85 -8.33 6.61
N ASP A 50 -8.11 -8.75 6.51
CA ASP A 50 -9.27 -8.14 7.15
C ASP A 50 -9.35 -6.61 6.97
N ILE A 51 -9.30 -6.18 5.71
CA ILE A 51 -9.25 -4.76 5.34
C ILE A 51 -10.65 -4.27 4.98
N MET A 52 -11.19 -3.39 5.81
CA MET A 52 -12.52 -2.80 5.62
C MET A 52 -12.50 -1.35 5.13
N GLN A 53 -11.33 -0.70 5.17
CA GLN A 53 -11.16 0.71 4.82
C GLN A 53 -10.13 0.85 3.69
N HIS A 54 -10.38 1.75 2.74
CA HIS A 54 -9.46 2.08 1.67
C HIS A 54 -9.33 3.60 1.53
N PRO A 55 -8.15 4.10 1.09
CA PRO A 55 -6.96 3.34 0.72
C PRO A 55 -6.29 2.64 1.92
N THR A 56 -5.58 1.54 1.68
CA THR A 56 -4.80 0.84 2.71
C THR A 56 -3.42 0.45 2.18
N ILE A 57 -2.36 0.71 2.94
CA ILE A 57 -0.99 0.29 2.63
C ILE A 57 -0.60 -0.86 3.54
N LEU A 58 0.01 -1.89 2.96
CA LEU A 58 0.51 -3.08 3.64
C LEU A 58 2.03 -3.13 3.46
N ALA A 59 2.75 -3.32 4.57
CA ALA A 59 4.13 -3.78 4.53
C ALA A 59 4.14 -5.29 4.73
N VAL A 60 4.69 -6.03 3.76
CA VAL A 60 4.69 -7.50 3.77
C VAL A 60 6.13 -8.01 3.67
N ALA A 61 6.46 -8.97 4.54
CA ALA A 61 7.73 -9.68 4.52
C ALA A 61 7.86 -10.58 3.29
N SER A 62 9.08 -11.04 3.00
CA SER A 62 9.34 -11.89 1.84
C SER A 62 8.67 -13.27 1.95
N ASP A 63 8.32 -13.71 3.16
CA ASP A 63 7.60 -14.95 3.45
C ASP A 63 6.06 -14.79 3.45
N GLY A 64 5.57 -13.58 3.15
CA GLY A 64 4.14 -13.26 3.15
C GLY A 64 3.58 -12.83 4.51
N GLN A 65 4.39 -12.75 5.56
CA GLN A 65 3.93 -12.21 6.84
C GLN A 65 3.60 -10.72 6.74
N LEU A 66 2.44 -10.32 7.25
CA LEU A 66 2.08 -8.92 7.39
C LEU A 66 2.92 -8.27 8.51
N LEU A 67 3.70 -7.27 8.15
CA LEU A 67 4.56 -6.53 9.09
C LEU A 67 3.85 -5.30 9.65
N ASN A 68 3.13 -4.57 8.80
CA ASN A 68 2.39 -3.38 9.21
C ASN A 68 1.23 -3.06 8.25
N THR A 69 0.29 -2.26 8.73
CA THR A 69 -0.87 -1.78 7.96
C THR A 69 -1.20 -0.35 8.31
N TRP A 70 -1.35 0.49 7.29
CA TRP A 70 -1.86 1.86 7.42
C TRP A 70 -3.20 1.94 6.70
N ARG A 71 -4.26 2.34 7.42
CA ARG A 71 -5.64 2.31 6.92
C ARG A 71 -6.18 3.72 6.77
N GLY A 72 -6.86 3.96 5.65
CA GLY A 72 -7.58 5.20 5.36
C GLY A 72 -6.68 6.40 5.12
N GLU A 73 -7.26 7.58 5.28
CA GLU A 73 -6.57 8.87 5.20
C GLU A 73 -6.44 9.48 6.60
N PRO A 74 -5.36 10.25 6.87
CA PRO A 74 -4.28 10.63 5.94
C PRO A 74 -3.33 9.47 5.61
N LEU A 75 -2.74 9.51 4.41
CA LEU A 75 -1.71 8.55 4.00
C LEU A 75 -0.46 8.68 4.90
N PRO A 76 0.23 7.56 5.21
CA PRO A 76 1.42 7.58 6.06
C PRO A 76 2.58 8.34 5.42
N LEU A 77 3.59 8.71 6.21
CA LEU A 77 4.78 9.33 5.65
C LEU A 77 5.55 8.32 4.78
N ILE A 78 6.27 8.83 3.78
CA ILE A 78 7.12 8.00 2.91
C ILE A 78 8.19 7.28 3.71
N ASP A 79 8.80 7.97 4.67
CA ASP A 79 9.88 7.41 5.50
C ASP A 79 9.36 6.28 6.40
N ASP A 80 8.12 6.39 6.90
CA ASP A 80 7.48 5.33 7.69
C ASP A 80 7.33 4.05 6.88
N VAL A 81 6.84 4.15 5.64
CA VAL A 81 6.67 2.99 4.76
C VAL A 81 8.01 2.47 4.27
N ASN A 82 8.94 3.36 3.89
CA ASN A 82 10.27 2.96 3.41
C ASN A 82 11.11 2.27 4.48
N GLY A 83 10.92 2.59 5.76
CA GLY A 83 11.59 1.92 6.88
C GLY A 83 11.37 0.40 6.89
N TYR A 84 10.22 -0.09 6.40
CA TYR A 84 9.93 -1.52 6.27
C TYR A 84 10.48 -2.15 4.98
N LEU A 85 11.01 -1.36 4.06
CA LEU A 85 11.54 -1.86 2.77
C LEU A 85 13.06 -1.90 2.72
N VAL A 86 13.76 -1.60 3.81
CA VAL A 86 15.22 -1.69 3.89
C VAL A 86 15.57 -3.13 4.32
N GLU A 87 16.23 -3.90 3.46
CA GLU A 87 16.84 -5.17 3.87
C GLU A 87 17.90 -4.88 4.95
N GLN A 88 17.84 -5.60 6.07
CA GLN A 88 18.97 -5.69 7.01
C GLN A 88 19.92 -6.79 6.58
#